data_AF-A0A9W7D3Z4-F1
#
_entry.id   AF-A0A9W7D3Z4-F1
#
_cell.length_a   1.000
_cell.length_b   1.000
_cell.length_c   1.000
_cell.angle_alpha   90.00
_cell.angle_beta   90.00
_cell.angle_gamma   90.00
#
_symmetry.space_group_name_H-M   'P 1'
#
loop_
_entity.id
_entity.type
_entity.pdbx_description
1 polymer ?
#
loop_
_entity_poly.entity_id
_entity_poly.type
_entity_poly.pdbx_seq_one_letter_code
_entity_poly.pdbx_strand_id
1 'polypeptide(L)'
;MKFFKLPYCTDSGSDYTVIGQSHWEQLRTRDPSVETITLDTPILNQTFGWRWVSANKKTNLHVMIHTAARPVEPMGAVEVLIVGVDDDEFIIGIDLLTLLGIDVNRQLEQLAARDDGERSGDPIVLEADEPPVTTSSTDPSATDIFAAVERD
;
A
#
# COMPACT_ATOMS: atom_id res chain seq x y z
N MET A 1 -23.52 8.10 15.40
CA MET A 1 -22.42 7.76 14.48
C MET A 1 -22.85 6.56 13.67
N LYS A 2 -22.89 6.69 12.33
CA LYS A 2 -23.21 5.57 11.44
C LYS A 2 -21.90 4.92 10.99
N PHE A 3 -21.84 3.59 10.99
CA PHE A 3 -20.64 2.87 10.58
C PHE A 3 -20.62 2.64 9.07
N PHE A 4 -19.49 2.93 8.44
CA PHE A 4 -19.21 2.64 7.04
C PHE A 4 -18.03 1.68 6.99
N LYS A 5 -18.23 0.52 6.34
CA LYS A 5 -17.23 -0.55 6.29
C LYS A 5 -16.61 -0.59 4.90
N LEU A 6 -15.29 -0.59 4.86
CA LEU A 6 -14.47 -0.68 3.65
C LEU A 6 -13.41 -1.77 3.85
N PRO A 7 -12.96 -2.43 2.76
CA PRO A 7 -11.68 -3.12 2.80
C PRO A 7 -10.55 -2.09 3.03
N TYR A 8 -9.45 -2.54 3.61
CA TYR A 8 -8.30 -1.67 3.88
C TYR A 8 -6.99 -2.39 3.60
N CYS A 9 -6.00 -1.62 3.20
CA CYS A 9 -4.61 -2.05 3.06
C CYS A 9 -3.74 -1.26 4.04
N THR A 10 -2.83 -1.94 4.72
CA THR A 10 -1.77 -1.29 5.50
C THR A 10 -0.57 -1.07 4.58
N ASP A 11 -0.22 0.19 4.32
CA ASP A 11 0.79 0.55 3.34
C ASP A 11 1.88 1.42 3.98
N SER A 12 3.02 0.79 4.31
CA SER A 12 4.20 1.50 4.79
C SER A 12 4.93 2.30 3.70
N GLY A 13 4.51 2.20 2.43
CA GLY A 13 4.95 3.07 1.35
C GLY A 13 4.16 4.37 1.23
N SER A 14 3.04 4.49 1.96
CA SER A 14 2.23 5.71 2.00
C SER A 14 2.49 6.48 3.30
N ASP A 15 2.94 7.73 3.18
CA ASP A 15 3.14 8.60 4.34
C ASP A 15 1.82 8.90 5.08
N TYR A 16 0.72 8.99 4.32
CA TYR A 16 -0.59 9.43 4.80
C TYR A 16 -1.65 8.35 4.70
N THR A 17 -2.64 8.43 5.58
CA THR A 17 -3.88 7.65 5.51
C THR A 17 -4.85 8.29 4.52
N VAL A 18 -5.40 7.48 3.62
CA VAL A 18 -6.11 7.96 2.42
C VAL A 18 -7.43 7.23 2.20
N ILE A 19 -8.45 7.98 1.79
CA ILE A 19 -9.72 7.48 1.27
C ILE A 19 -9.97 7.98 -0.15
N GLY A 20 -10.39 7.08 -1.04
CA GLY A 20 -10.82 7.43 -2.39
C GLY A 20 -12.10 8.29 -2.42
N GLN A 21 -12.22 9.13 -3.45
CA GLN A 21 -13.34 10.07 -3.61
C GLN A 21 -14.71 9.36 -3.64
N SER A 22 -14.83 8.23 -4.35
CA SER A 22 -16.07 7.45 -4.39
C SER A 22 -16.49 6.93 -3.00
N HIS A 23 -15.55 6.41 -2.21
CA HIS A 23 -15.81 5.95 -0.85
C HIS A 23 -16.16 7.10 0.09
N TRP A 24 -15.51 8.26 -0.06
CA TRP A 24 -15.88 9.48 0.66
C TRP A 24 -17.33 9.90 0.38
N GLU A 25 -17.76 9.87 -0.88
CA GLU A 25 -19.13 10.24 -1.24
C GLU A 25 -20.18 9.26 -0.70
N GLN A 26 -19.85 7.96 -0.69
CA GLN A 26 -20.68 6.94 -0.05
C GLN A 26 -20.80 7.14 1.46
N LEU A 27 -19.67 7.46 2.13
CA LEU A 27 -19.66 7.79 3.56
C LEU A 27 -20.57 8.99 3.84
N ARG A 28 -20.41 10.09 3.09
CA ARG A 28 -21.20 11.32 3.26
C ARG A 28 -22.69 11.10 2.98
N THR A 29 -23.04 10.22 2.04
CA THR A 29 -24.44 9.84 1.78
C THR A 29 -25.06 9.14 2.99
N ARG A 30 -24.29 8.31 3.69
CA ARG A 30 -24.75 7.62 4.90
C ARG A 30 -24.78 8.56 6.09
N ASP A 31 -23.74 9.34 6.28
CA ASP A 31 -23.58 10.28 7.40
C ASP A 31 -23.27 11.70 6.90
N PRO A 32 -24.31 12.54 6.67
CA PRO A 32 -24.10 13.89 6.15
C PRO A 32 -23.38 14.84 7.12
N SER A 33 -23.17 14.45 8.39
CA SER A 33 -22.46 15.29 9.36
C SER A 33 -20.94 15.21 9.25
N VAL A 34 -20.39 14.30 8.44
CA VAL A 34 -18.94 14.29 8.18
C VAL A 34 -18.57 15.45 7.25
N GLU A 35 -17.68 16.31 7.71
CA GLU A 35 -17.24 17.50 6.97
C GLU A 35 -15.86 17.29 6.35
N THR A 36 -15.61 17.98 5.24
CA THR A 36 -14.28 18.09 4.65
C THR A 36 -13.63 19.42 5.00
N ILE A 37 -12.34 19.39 5.23
CA ILE A 37 -11.49 20.56 5.39
C ILE A 37 -10.66 20.69 4.11
N THR A 38 -10.70 21.86 3.46
CA THR A 38 -9.83 22.16 2.32
C THR A 38 -8.41 22.40 2.83
N LEU A 39 -7.43 21.82 2.17
CA LEU A 39 -6.01 22.05 2.48
C LEU A 39 -5.54 23.36 1.85
N ASP A 40 -4.79 24.16 2.60
CA ASP A 40 -4.17 25.39 2.09
C ASP A 40 -3.15 25.08 0.98
N THR A 41 -2.40 23.99 1.15
CA THR A 41 -1.45 23.46 0.17
C THR A 41 -1.84 22.02 -0.17
N PRO A 42 -2.03 21.68 -1.46
CA PRO A 42 -2.29 20.31 -1.87
C PRO A 42 -1.14 19.37 -1.48
N ILE A 43 -1.48 18.17 -1.01
CA ILE A 43 -0.51 17.12 -0.73
C ILE A 43 -0.39 16.23 -1.96
N LEU A 44 0.83 16.06 -2.47
CA LEU A 44 1.13 15.17 -3.59
C LEU A 44 1.48 13.78 -3.04
N ASN A 45 0.68 12.79 -3.40
CA ASN A 45 0.90 11.38 -3.09
C ASN A 45 1.43 10.69 -4.34
N GLN A 46 2.58 10.01 -4.20
CA GLN A 46 3.11 9.16 -5.26
C GLN A 46 2.46 7.79 -5.16
N THR A 47 1.78 7.35 -6.22
CA THR A 47 1.26 6.00 -6.33
C THR A 47 2.25 5.11 -7.08
N PHE A 48 1.98 3.81 -7.08
CA PHE A 48 2.72 2.86 -7.89
C PHE A 48 2.78 3.29 -9.37
N GLY A 49 3.92 3.02 -10.02
CA GLY A 49 4.14 3.36 -11.43
C GLY A 49 4.44 4.84 -11.72
N TRP A 50 5.01 5.58 -10.76
CA TRP A 50 5.36 7.01 -10.87
C TRP A 50 4.19 7.96 -11.17
N ARG A 51 2.95 7.52 -10.93
CA ARG A 51 1.79 8.38 -11.04
C ARG A 51 1.67 9.24 -9.78
N TRP A 52 1.31 10.50 -9.97
CA TRP A 52 1.10 11.45 -8.88
C TRP A 52 -0.38 11.75 -8.73
N VAL A 53 -0.83 11.81 -7.49
CA VAL A 53 -2.21 12.09 -7.12
C VAL A 53 -2.22 13.21 -6.10
N SER A 54 -3.00 14.27 -6.34
CA SER A 54 -3.14 15.37 -5.40
C SER A 54 -4.35 15.15 -4.47
N ALA A 55 -4.10 15.26 -3.18
CA ALA A 55 -5.13 15.45 -2.18
C ALA A 55 -5.28 16.96 -1.91
N ASN A 56 -6.48 17.48 -2.11
CA ASN A 56 -6.79 18.90 -1.87
C ASN A 56 -7.68 19.08 -0.64
N LYS A 57 -8.18 17.97 -0.08
CA LYS A 57 -9.12 17.94 1.01
C LYS A 57 -8.74 16.83 1.97
N LYS A 58 -9.12 17.03 3.23
CA LYS A 58 -9.02 16.05 4.29
C LYS A 58 -10.30 16.00 5.11
N THR A 59 -10.43 15.00 5.95
CA THR A 59 -11.52 14.84 6.90
C THR A 59 -11.00 14.17 8.17
N ASN A 60 -11.69 14.38 9.29
CA ASN A 60 -11.34 13.75 10.57
C ASN A 60 -12.35 12.63 10.85
N LEU A 61 -11.86 11.39 10.90
CA LEU A 61 -12.71 10.20 11.07
C LEU A 61 -12.32 9.43 12.32
N HIS A 62 -13.30 8.90 13.04
CA HIS A 62 -13.06 7.85 14.02
C HIS A 62 -12.95 6.52 13.29
N VAL A 63 -11.74 5.93 13.31
CA VAL A 63 -11.42 4.70 12.57
C VAL A 63 -11.33 3.52 13.53
N MET A 64 -12.01 2.43 13.20
CA MET A 64 -11.93 1.16 13.93
C MET A 64 -11.43 0.08 12.98
N ILE A 65 -10.25 -0.47 13.27
CA ILE A 65 -9.57 -1.45 12.42
C ILE A 65 -9.83 -2.85 12.99
N HIS A 66 -10.44 -3.72 12.18
CA HIS A 66 -10.67 -5.11 12.58
C HIS A 66 -9.45 -5.98 12.27
N THR A 67 -8.63 -6.25 13.29
CA THR A 67 -7.49 -7.17 13.17
C THR A 67 -7.86 -8.60 13.58
N ALA A 68 -7.00 -9.57 13.23
CA ALA A 68 -7.17 -10.97 13.63
C ALA A 68 -7.15 -11.18 15.15
N ALA A 69 -6.44 -10.33 15.89
CA ALA A 69 -6.43 -10.40 17.35
C ALA A 69 -7.73 -9.82 17.91
N ARG A 70 -7.97 -8.53 17.68
CA ARG A 70 -9.12 -7.74 18.18
C ARG A 70 -9.31 -6.46 17.37
N PRO A 71 -10.49 -5.82 17.38
CA PRO A 71 -10.63 -4.46 16.88
C PRO A 71 -9.70 -3.49 17.61
N VAL A 72 -9.10 -2.56 16.88
CA VAL A 72 -8.21 -1.52 17.38
C VAL A 72 -8.79 -0.16 17.00
N GLU A 73 -8.82 0.77 17.95
CA GLU A 73 -9.31 2.13 17.76
C GLU A 73 -8.25 3.12 18.28
N PRO A 74 -7.78 4.08 17.46
CA PRO A 74 -6.95 5.18 17.94
C PRO A 74 -7.67 6.01 19.01
N MET A 75 -6.92 6.69 19.88
CA MET A 75 -7.50 7.47 21.00
C MET A 75 -8.36 8.67 20.58
N GLY A 76 -8.49 8.97 19.29
CA GLY A 76 -9.27 10.09 18.76
C GLY A 76 -9.54 9.97 17.27
N ALA A 77 -10.17 11.02 16.72
CA ALA A 77 -10.34 11.12 15.28
C ALA A 77 -8.98 11.27 14.60
N VAL A 78 -8.83 10.60 13.46
CA VAL A 78 -7.63 10.61 12.64
C VAL A 78 -7.87 11.45 11.39
N GLU A 79 -6.84 12.17 10.98
CA GLU A 79 -6.84 12.92 9.74
C GLU A 79 -6.72 11.94 8.57
N VAL A 80 -7.61 12.06 7.59
CA VAL A 80 -7.64 11.22 6.39
C VAL A 80 -7.69 12.11 5.17
N LEU A 81 -6.75 11.89 4.24
CA LEU A 81 -6.73 12.60 2.96
C LEU A 81 -7.77 12.03 2.00
N ILE A 82 -8.44 12.90 1.27
CA ILE A 82 -9.39 12.51 0.23
C ILE A 82 -8.69 12.67 -1.12
N VAL A 83 -8.52 11.55 -1.83
CA VAL A 83 -7.84 11.53 -3.15
C VAL A 83 -8.83 11.27 -4.28
N GLY A 84 -8.57 11.88 -5.43
CA GLY A 84 -9.37 11.70 -6.65
C GLY A 84 -9.10 10.39 -7.40
N VAL A 85 -8.44 9.42 -6.79
CA VAL A 85 -8.26 8.09 -7.35
C VAL A 85 -9.19 7.14 -6.62
N ASP A 86 -9.95 6.38 -7.40
CA ASP A 86 -10.87 5.38 -6.91
C ASP A 86 -10.15 4.03 -6.85
N ASP A 87 -9.33 3.88 -5.81
CA ASP A 87 -8.90 2.56 -5.35
C ASP A 87 -10.04 1.94 -4.54
N ASP A 88 -10.19 0.62 -4.63
CA ASP A 88 -11.25 -0.13 -3.96
C ASP A 88 -10.99 -0.31 -2.45
N GLU A 89 -9.83 0.14 -1.95
CA GLU A 89 -9.37 -0.01 -0.57
C GLU A 89 -9.15 1.33 0.15
N PHE A 90 -9.32 1.32 1.47
CA PHE A 90 -8.87 2.38 2.36
C PHE A 90 -7.39 2.16 2.70
N ILE A 91 -6.53 3.15 2.46
CA ILE A 91 -5.09 3.01 2.69
C ILE A 91 -4.74 3.55 4.08
N ILE A 92 -4.18 2.68 4.92
CA ILE A 92 -3.63 3.03 6.23
C ILE A 92 -2.14 3.31 6.06
N GLY A 93 -1.78 4.59 6.11
CA GLY A 93 -0.40 5.05 5.94
C GLY A 93 0.42 5.04 7.23
N ILE A 94 1.69 5.45 7.10
CA ILE A 94 2.66 5.52 8.20
C ILE A 94 2.13 6.38 9.36
N ASP A 95 1.45 7.49 9.07
CA ASP A 95 0.85 8.37 10.07
C ASP A 95 -0.03 7.60 11.09
N LEU A 96 -0.95 6.78 10.60
CA LEU A 96 -1.87 5.99 11.42
C LEU A 96 -1.19 4.74 11.99
N LEU A 97 -0.33 4.07 11.21
CA LEU A 97 0.44 2.93 11.73
C LEU A 97 1.28 3.33 12.94
N THR A 98 2.00 4.45 12.84
CA THR A 98 2.83 4.98 13.94
C THR A 98 1.98 5.41 15.12
N LEU A 99 0.81 6.01 14.89
CA LEU A 99 -0.15 6.35 15.94
C LEU A 99 -0.63 5.12 16.72
N LEU A 100 -0.72 3.97 16.06
CA LEU A 100 -1.06 2.67 16.67
C LEU A 100 0.15 1.97 17.30
N GLY A 101 1.34 2.58 17.26
CA GLY A 101 2.59 1.99 17.75
C GLY A 101 3.21 0.94 16.81
N ILE A 102 2.75 0.90 15.55
CA ILE A 102 3.27 0.02 14.50
C ILE A 102 4.28 0.83 13.68
N ASP A 103 5.56 0.65 13.99
CA ASP A 103 6.66 1.33 13.30
C ASP A 103 7.60 0.28 12.68
N VAL A 104 7.40 0.02 11.39
CA VAL A 104 8.18 -0.96 10.61
C VAL A 104 9.62 -0.48 10.45
N ASN A 105 9.86 0.83 10.31
CA ASN A 105 11.21 1.38 10.12
C ASN A 105 12.06 1.14 11.36
N ARG A 106 11.54 1.44 12.55
CA ARG A 106 12.24 1.14 13.81
C ARG A 106 12.51 -0.35 13.99
N GLN A 107 11.60 -1.21 13.54
CA GLN A 107 11.81 -2.66 13.59
C GLN A 107 12.92 -3.11 12.62
N LEU A 108 12.96 -2.54 11.41
CA LEU A 108 14.00 -2.78 10.41
C LEU A 108 15.37 -2.25 10.88
N GLU A 109 15.42 -1.10 11.54
CA GLU A 109 16.66 -0.56 12.14
C GLU A 109 17.27 -1.52 13.16
N GLN A 110 16.46 -2.30 13.90
CA GLN A 110 16.99 -3.33 14.81
C GLN A 110 17.56 -4.54 14.06
N LEU A 111 17.15 -4.76 12.82
CA LEU A 111 17.66 -5.83 11.95
C LEU A 111 18.92 -5.41 11.18
N ALA A 112 19.09 -4.11 10.93
CA ALA A 112 20.34 -3.58 10.40
C ALA A 112 21.44 -3.83 11.45
N ALA A 113 22.26 -4.86 11.21
CA ALA A 113 23.33 -5.27 12.10
C ALA A 113 24.19 -4.06 12.51
N ARG A 114 24.47 -3.94 13.81
CA ARG A 114 25.40 -2.94 14.32
C ARG A 114 26.79 -3.23 13.76
N ASP A 115 27.39 -2.23 13.11
CA ASP A 115 28.77 -2.28 12.63
C ASP A 115 29.76 -2.05 13.80
N ASP A 116 29.66 -2.86 14.85
CA ASP A 116 30.60 -2.89 15.97
C ASP A 116 31.16 -4.29 16.18
N GLY A 117 31.93 -4.72 15.18
CA GLY A 117 33.22 -5.38 15.39
C GLY A 117 33.27 -6.82 15.88
N GLU A 118 32.22 -7.43 16.45
CA GLU A 118 32.38 -8.80 16.99
C GLU A 118 31.09 -9.63 17.14
N ARG A 119 30.07 -9.40 16.30
CA ARG A 119 28.98 -10.37 16.16
C ARG A 119 28.43 -10.39 14.74
N SER A 120 28.99 -11.30 13.94
CA SER A 120 28.51 -11.67 12.61
C SER A 120 27.00 -11.93 12.67
N GLY A 121 26.20 -11.02 12.12
CA GLY A 121 24.85 -11.37 11.69
C GLY A 121 24.95 -12.41 10.57
N ASP A 122 24.02 -13.36 10.53
CA ASP A 122 23.96 -14.30 9.42
C ASP A 122 23.70 -13.53 8.10
N PRO A 123 24.44 -13.82 7.02
CA PRO A 123 24.28 -13.13 5.76
C PRO A 123 22.89 -13.39 5.16
N ILE A 124 22.33 -12.37 4.49
CA ILE A 124 21.13 -12.56 3.67
C ILE A 124 21.53 -13.36 2.42
N VAL A 125 21.00 -14.57 2.28
CA VAL A 125 21.19 -15.41 1.10
C VAL A 125 20.14 -15.03 0.06
N LEU A 126 20.58 -14.54 -1.10
CA LEU A 126 19.72 -14.25 -2.25
C LEU A 126 19.93 -15.36 -3.29
N GLU A 127 18.89 -16.11 -3.59
CA GLU A 127 18.89 -17.10 -4.68
C GLU A 127 18.06 -16.52 -5.84
N ALA A 128 18.60 -16.56 -7.05
CA ALA A 128 17.81 -16.28 -8.23
C ALA A 128 16.99 -17.52 -8.57
N ASP A 129 15.75 -17.35 -9.01
CA ASP A 129 14.98 -18.45 -9.61
C ASP A 129 15.81 -19.04 -10.77
N GLU A 130 16.18 -20.32 -10.66
CA GLU A 130 16.90 -21.02 -11.72
C GLU A 130 15.99 -21.06 -12.97
N PRO A 131 16.43 -20.57 -14.13
CA PRO A 131 15.62 -20.65 -15.33
C PRO A 131 15.35 -22.14 -15.62
N PRO A 132 14.13 -22.51 -16.03
CA PRO A 132 13.82 -23.91 -16.31
C PRO A 132 14.82 -24.44 -17.33
N VAL A 133 15.52 -25.52 -16.96
CA VAL A 133 16.50 -26.20 -17.79
C VAL A 133 15.78 -26.66 -19.07
N THR A 134 15.90 -25.89 -20.14
CA THR A 134 15.65 -26.39 -21.50
C THR A 134 16.77 -27.37 -21.79
N THR A 135 16.49 -28.66 -21.62
CA THR A 135 17.35 -29.75 -22.07
C THR A 135 17.43 -29.68 -23.60
N SER A 136 18.37 -28.90 -24.12
CA SER A 136 18.77 -28.94 -25.52
C SER A 136 19.70 -30.13 -25.72
N SER A 137 19.13 -31.29 -26.07
CA SER A 137 19.87 -32.33 -26.77
C SER A 137 19.84 -32.00 -28.28
N THR A 138 20.91 -31.38 -28.77
CA THR A 138 21.40 -31.37 -30.17
C THR A 138 21.43 -32.81 -30.71
N ASP A 139 21.01 -33.25 -31.91
CA ASP A 139 20.66 -32.72 -33.26
C ASP A 139 20.02 -33.90 -34.06
N PRO A 140 19.72 -33.87 -35.39
CA PRO A 140 19.00 -32.90 -36.23
C PRO A 140 17.92 -33.58 -37.13
N SER A 141 16.76 -32.96 -37.36
CA SER A 141 16.07 -33.15 -38.65
C SER A 141 15.27 -31.90 -39.01
N ALA A 142 15.83 -31.12 -39.93
CA ALA A 142 15.14 -30.04 -40.57
C ALA A 142 13.99 -30.59 -41.44
N THR A 143 12.76 -30.38 -41.00
CA THR A 143 11.61 -30.17 -41.89
C THR A 143 10.50 -29.51 -41.10
N ASP A 144 10.20 -28.27 -41.51
CA ASP A 144 8.93 -27.54 -41.45
C ASP A 144 8.13 -27.58 -40.15
N ILE A 145 7.93 -26.42 -39.52
CA ILE A 145 6.62 -25.77 -39.29
C ILE A 145 6.92 -24.35 -38.76
N PHE A 146 7.28 -23.42 -39.63
CA PHE A 146 7.13 -21.99 -39.36
C PHE A 146 6.35 -21.39 -40.53
N ALA A 147 5.03 -21.44 -40.44
CA ALA A 147 4.16 -20.58 -41.22
C ALA A 147 2.85 -20.34 -40.47
N ALA A 148 2.45 -19.07 -40.45
CA ALA A 148 1.23 -18.48 -39.87
C ALA A 148 1.34 -18.21 -38.35
N VAL A 149 1.26 -16.98 -37.85
CA VAL A 149 0.54 -15.77 -38.32
C VAL A 149 1.26 -14.53 -37.79
N GLU A 150 1.60 -13.59 -38.67
CA GLU A 150 1.65 -12.16 -38.34
C GLU A 150 0.66 -11.43 -39.25
N ARG A 151 -0.20 -10.60 -38.61
CA ARG A 151 -0.87 -9.38 -39.12
C ARG A 151 -1.96 -9.60 -40.20
N ASP A 152 -3.18 -9.08 -40.11
CA ASP A 152 -3.81 -7.95 -39.38
C ASP A 152 -5.27 -8.30 -39.00
#